data_AF-A0A6P5ZS91-F1
#
_entry.id   AF-A0A6P5ZS91-F1
#
_cell.length_a   1.000
_cell.length_b   1.000
_cell.length_c   1.000
_cell.angle_alpha   90.00
_cell.angle_beta   90.00
_cell.angle_gamma   90.00
#
_symmetry.space_group_name_H-M   'P 1'
#
loop_
_entity.id
_entity.type
_entity.pdbx_description
1 polymer ?
#
loop_
_entity_poly.entity_id
_entity_poly.type
_entity_poly.pdbx_seq_one_letter_code
_entity_poly.pdbx_strand_id
1 'polypeptide(L)'
;MYVSLADKLTDNGSSTPAGLVAASLAHAFALFVAVSVGANISGGHVNPAVTFGAFVGGHISLVRSFLYWIAQLLGSVVACLLLKLSTGGLVRLEENKRQFKPKN
;
A
#
# COMPACT_ATOMS: atom_id res chain seq x y z
N MET A 1 13.27 -24.43 -6.30
CA MET A 1 14.18 -23.28 -6.44
C MET A 1 13.43 -21.96 -6.67
N TYR A 2 12.59 -21.83 -7.70
CA TYR A 2 11.81 -20.60 -7.98
C TYR A 2 10.85 -20.18 -6.84
N VAL A 3 10.09 -21.14 -6.28
CA VAL A 3 9.14 -20.87 -5.18
C VAL A 3 9.85 -20.36 -3.92
N SER A 4 11.04 -20.89 -3.61
CA SER A 4 11.84 -20.49 -2.45
C SER A 4 12.46 -19.08 -2.60
N LEU A 5 12.74 -18.65 -3.84
CA LEU A 5 13.23 -17.29 -4.11
C LEU A 5 12.09 -16.26 -3.99
N ALA A 6 10.89 -16.61 -4.48
CA ALA A 6 9.70 -15.76 -4.33
C ALA A 6 9.32 -15.56 -2.85
N ASP A 7 9.44 -16.60 -2.03
CA ASP A 7 9.16 -16.56 -0.59
C ASP A 7 10.16 -15.65 0.17
N LYS A 8 11.44 -15.66 -0.25
CA LYS A 8 12.48 -14.78 0.30
C LYS A 8 12.31 -13.31 -0.08
N LEU A 9 11.71 -13.04 -1.23
CA LEU A 9 11.41 -11.67 -1.69
C LEU A 9 10.11 -11.13 -1.07
N THR A 10 9.20 -12.02 -0.67
CA THR A 10 7.86 -11.68 -0.14
C THR A 10 7.82 -11.74 1.40
N ASP A 11 8.96 -11.96 2.05
CA ASP A 11 9.10 -12.14 3.51
C ASP A 11 8.03 -13.06 4.12
N ASN A 12 7.84 -14.25 3.51
CA ASN A 12 6.80 -15.24 3.87
C ASN A 12 5.38 -14.63 4.02
N GLY A 13 5.03 -13.62 3.22
CA GLY A 13 3.63 -13.25 3.01
C GLY A 13 2.84 -14.44 2.45
N SER A 14 1.52 -14.47 2.62
CA SER A 14 0.69 -15.60 2.19
C SER A 14 0.75 -15.81 0.68
N SER A 15 1.73 -16.61 0.23
CA SER A 15 1.93 -17.05 -1.15
C SER A 15 0.94 -18.13 -1.58
N THR A 16 -0.04 -18.44 -0.72
CA THR A 16 -1.17 -19.30 -1.06
C THR A 16 -2.09 -18.55 -2.03
N PRO A 17 -2.71 -19.26 -3.00
CA PRO A 17 -3.66 -18.63 -3.92
C PRO A 17 -4.77 -17.86 -3.21
N ALA A 18 -5.30 -18.41 -2.11
CA ALA A 18 -6.33 -17.75 -1.31
C ALA A 18 -5.83 -16.46 -0.62
N GLY A 19 -4.60 -16.45 -0.11
CA GLY A 19 -3.99 -15.28 0.51
C GLY A 19 -3.77 -14.13 -0.47
N LEU A 20 -3.28 -14.45 -1.67
CA LEU A 20 -3.09 -13.48 -2.75
C LEU A 20 -4.42 -12.87 -3.24
N VAL A 21 -5.46 -13.70 -3.37
CA VAL A 21 -6.80 -13.22 -3.74
C VAL A 21 -7.38 -12.31 -2.65
N ALA A 22 -7.26 -12.71 -1.37
CA ALA A 22 -7.73 -11.89 -0.26
C ALA A 22 -7.00 -10.53 -0.20
N ALA A 23 -5.67 -10.52 -0.33
CA ALA A 23 -4.86 -9.31 -0.29
C ALA A 23 -5.16 -8.35 -1.47
N SER A 24 -5.32 -8.90 -2.68
CA SER A 24 -5.64 -8.09 -3.87
C SER A 24 -7.04 -7.49 -3.79
N LEU A 25 -8.04 -8.26 -3.33
CA LEU A 25 -9.40 -7.77 -3.16
C LEU A 25 -9.49 -6.69 -2.06
N ALA A 26 -8.79 -6.88 -0.94
CA ALA A 26 -8.71 -5.88 0.12
C ALA A 26 -8.13 -4.55 -0.39
N HIS A 27 -7.03 -4.60 -1.15
CA HIS A 27 -6.45 -3.39 -1.77
C HIS A 27 -7.39 -2.75 -2.79
N ALA A 28 -8.06 -3.54 -3.62
CA ALA A 28 -8.99 -3.04 -4.61
C ALA A 28 -10.16 -2.28 -3.98
N PHE A 29 -10.78 -2.83 -2.92
CA PHE A 29 -11.85 -2.13 -2.20
C PHE A 29 -11.37 -0.90 -1.45
N ALA A 30 -10.20 -0.95 -0.82
CA ALA A 30 -9.62 0.22 -0.16
C ALA A 30 -9.40 1.37 -1.16
N LEU A 31 -8.82 1.06 -2.33
CA LEU A 31 -8.65 2.04 -3.41
C LEU A 31 -9.99 2.52 -3.97
N PHE A 32 -10.96 1.63 -4.18
CA PHE A 32 -12.30 1.99 -4.64
C PHE A 32 -12.95 3.03 -3.74
N VAL A 33 -12.93 2.83 -2.42
CA VAL A 33 -13.49 3.78 -1.45
C VAL A 33 -12.69 5.08 -1.47
N ALA A 34 -11.36 5.02 -1.45
CA ALA A 34 -10.50 6.20 -1.46
C ALA A 34 -10.73 7.10 -2.68
N VAL A 35 -10.85 6.49 -3.87
CA VAL A 35 -11.16 7.20 -5.11
C VAL A 35 -12.59 7.72 -5.08
N SER A 36 -13.57 6.91 -4.68
CA SER A 36 -14.99 7.32 -4.68
C SER A 36 -15.25 8.56 -3.82
N VAL A 37 -14.63 8.64 -2.64
CA VAL A 37 -14.75 9.81 -1.76
C VAL A 37 -13.96 11.00 -2.29
N GLY A 38 -12.82 10.77 -2.95
CA GLY A 38 -11.95 11.82 -3.48
C GLY A 38 -12.31 12.34 -4.88
N ALA A 39 -13.15 11.61 -5.64
CA ALA A 39 -13.35 11.83 -7.07
C ALA A 39 -13.83 13.26 -7.39
N ASN A 40 -14.84 13.75 -6.67
CA ASN A 40 -15.45 15.05 -6.97
C ASN A 40 -14.68 16.25 -6.38
N ILE A 41 -13.59 16.01 -5.62
CA ILE A 41 -12.80 17.04 -4.94
C ILE A 41 -11.41 17.15 -5.58
N SER A 42 -10.71 16.02 -5.69
CA SER A 42 -9.32 15.93 -6.16
C SER A 42 -9.16 15.11 -7.43
N GLY A 43 -10.25 14.61 -8.03
CA GLY A 43 -10.17 13.63 -9.11
C GLY A 43 -9.70 12.25 -8.65
N GLY A 44 -9.50 12.05 -7.35
CA GLY A 44 -9.19 10.75 -6.76
C GLY A 44 -7.86 10.14 -7.23
N HIS A 45 -6.82 10.94 -7.52
CA HIS A 45 -5.56 10.37 -8.04
C HIS A 45 -4.93 9.36 -7.08
N VAL A 46 -4.90 9.67 -5.78
CA VAL A 46 -4.42 8.84 -4.64
C VAL A 46 -3.10 8.08 -4.83
N ASN A 47 -2.34 8.42 -5.88
CA ASN A 47 -1.17 7.70 -6.36
C ASN A 47 -0.26 8.69 -7.12
N PRO A 48 1.03 8.77 -6.76
CA PRO A 48 1.98 9.62 -7.44
C PRO A 48 2.12 9.34 -8.95
N ALA A 49 2.06 8.07 -9.37
CA ALA A 49 2.15 7.70 -10.78
C ALA A 49 0.92 8.15 -11.59
N VAL A 50 -0.28 8.03 -11.01
CA VAL A 50 -1.52 8.54 -11.63
C VAL A 50 -1.47 10.06 -11.74
N THR A 51 -1.02 10.73 -10.68
CA THR A 51 -0.81 12.19 -10.67
C THR A 51 0.20 12.61 -11.73
N PHE A 52 1.30 11.87 -11.88
CA PHE A 52 2.28 12.12 -12.93
C PHE A 52 1.69 11.94 -14.32
N GLY A 53 0.90 10.90 -14.56
CA GLY A 53 0.17 10.71 -15.82
C GLY A 53 -0.76 11.88 -16.14
N ALA A 54 -1.52 12.35 -15.16
CA ALA A 54 -2.38 13.53 -15.31
C ALA A 54 -1.59 14.82 -15.60
N PHE A 55 -0.38 14.95 -15.01
CA PHE A 55 0.51 16.08 -15.27
C PHE A 55 1.06 16.07 -16.70
N VAL A 56 1.61 14.93 -17.13
CA VAL A 56 2.14 14.76 -18.51
C VAL A 56 1.02 14.90 -19.54
N GLY A 57 -0.20 14.44 -19.20
CA GLY A 57 -1.39 14.62 -20.02
C GLY A 57 -1.96 16.05 -20.03
N GLY A 58 -1.37 17.00 -19.30
CA GLY A 58 -1.80 18.40 -19.28
C GLY A 58 -3.09 18.67 -18.48
N HIS A 59 -3.56 17.72 -17.66
CA HIS A 59 -4.77 17.87 -16.87
C HIS A 59 -4.55 18.61 -15.54
N ILE A 60 -3.31 18.70 -15.06
CA ILE A 60 -2.94 19.41 -13.83
C ILE A 60 -1.63 20.18 -14.00
N SER A 61 -1.45 21.27 -13.27
CA SER A 61 -0.21 22.07 -13.29
C SER A 61 0.90 21.43 -12.44
N LEU A 62 2.17 21.76 -12.71
CA LEU A 62 3.34 21.22 -11.99
C LEU A 62 3.27 21.47 -10.48
N VAL A 63 2.87 22.67 -10.07
CA VAL A 63 2.71 23.02 -8.65
C VAL A 63 1.62 22.15 -8.00
N ARG A 64 0.50 21.93 -8.70
CA ARG A 64 -0.57 21.06 -8.21
C ARG A 64 -0.09 19.62 -8.09
N SER A 65 0.66 19.11 -9.06
CA SER A 65 1.25 17.76 -9.00
C SER A 65 2.14 17.57 -7.78
N PHE A 66 2.98 18.55 -7.47
CA PHE A 66 3.87 18.50 -6.31
C PHE A 66 3.09 18.49 -4.99
N LEU A 67 2.04 19.33 -4.87
CA LEU A 67 1.15 19.31 -3.71
C LEU A 67 0.42 17.98 -3.56
N TYR A 68 0.00 17.36 -4.67
CA TYR A 68 -0.60 16.02 -4.65
C TYR A 68 0.38 14.97 -4.12
N TRP A 69 1.63 14.96 -4.58
CA TRP A 69 2.62 14.00 -4.11
C TRP A 69 2.92 14.15 -2.62
N ILE A 70 3.08 15.38 -2.12
CA ILE A 70 3.26 15.60 -0.69
C ILE A 70 2.07 15.07 0.10
N ALA A 71 0.84 15.42 -0.29
CA ALA A 71 -0.37 14.96 0.38
C ALA A 71 -0.51 13.42 0.34
N GLN A 72 -0.20 12.79 -0.79
CA GLN A 72 -0.25 11.34 -0.98
C GLN A 72 0.77 10.62 -0.11
N LEU A 73 2.01 11.12 -0.04
CA LEU A 73 3.07 10.53 0.79
C LEU A 73 2.77 10.68 2.27
N LEU A 74 2.32 11.86 2.71
CA LEU A 74 1.91 12.09 4.10
C LEU A 74 0.71 11.20 4.49
N GLY A 75 -0.29 11.11 3.61
CA GLY A 75 -1.44 10.22 3.80
C GLY A 75 -1.02 8.75 3.93
N SER A 76 -0.08 8.29 3.12
CA SER A 76 0.46 6.92 3.21
C SER A 76 1.16 6.67 4.56
N VAL A 77 1.99 7.59 5.03
CA VAL A 77 2.65 7.48 6.34
C VAL A 77 1.63 7.39 7.48
N VAL A 78 0.62 8.27 7.48
CA VAL A 78 -0.45 8.26 8.49
C VAL A 78 -1.25 6.97 8.44
N ALA A 79 -1.59 6.47 7.25
CA ALA A 79 -2.30 5.21 7.09
C ALA A 79 -1.50 4.02 7.62
N CYS A 80 -0.19 3.96 7.36
CA CYS A 80 0.69 2.91 7.90
C CYS A 80 0.79 2.96 9.44
N LEU A 81 0.86 4.17 10.02
CA LEU A 81 0.85 4.34 11.48
C LEU A 81 -0.47 3.88 12.09
N LEU A 82 -1.60 4.29 11.52
CA LEU A 82 -2.92 3.86 11.96
C LEU A 82 -3.10 2.34 11.85
N LEU A 83 -2.63 1.73 10.76
CA LEU A 83 -2.66 0.27 10.60
C LEU A 83 -1.89 -0.45 11.71
N LYS A 84 -0.68 0.04 12.05
CA LYS A 84 0.13 -0.51 13.15
C LYS A 84 -0.58 -0.39 14.51
N LEU A 85 -1.24 0.75 14.75
CA LEU A 85 -1.99 0.99 15.99
C LEU A 85 -3.24 0.10 16.07
N SER A 86 -4.05 0.05 15.01
CA SER A 86 -5.30 -0.71 14.96
C SER A 86 -5.09 -2.22 15.04
N THR A 87 -3.95 -2.73 14.57
CA THR A 87 -3.59 -4.15 14.69
C THR A 87 -2.92 -4.48 16.03
N GLY A 88 -2.81 -3.52 16.95
CA GLY A 88 -2.22 -3.75 18.28
C GLY A 88 -0.77 -4.21 18.24
N GLY A 89 -0.05 -3.91 17.15
CA GLY A 89 1.31 -4.41 16.93
C GLY A 89 1.40 -5.91 16.64
N LEU A 90 0.33 -6.59 16.20
CA LEU A 90 0.39 -8.01 15.79
C LEU A 90 1.54 -8.27 14.79
N VAL A 91 1.78 -7.31 13.88
CA VAL A 91 2.91 -7.31 12.93
C VAL A 91 4.27 -7.41 13.64
N ARG A 92 4.45 -6.76 14.79
CA ARG A 92 5.68 -6.75 15.59
C ARG A 92 5.89 -8.08 16.35
N LEU A 93 4.80 -8.73 16.76
CA LEU A 93 4.87 -9.99 17.50
C LEU A 93 5.23 -11.17 16.59
N GLU A 94 4.74 -11.16 15.35
CA GLU A 94 5.14 -12.11 14.32
C GLU A 94 6.63 -11.96 13.92
N GLU A 95 7.12 -10.72 13.74
CA GLU A 95 8.55 -10.49 13.46
C GLU A 95 9.46 -10.95 14.60
N ASN A 96 9.12 -10.65 15.86
CA ASN A 96 9.91 -11.05 17.02
C ASN A 96 9.95 -12.59 17.18
N LYS A 97 8.80 -13.27 17.00
CA LYS A 97 8.75 -14.74 17.01
C LYS A 97 9.52 -15.38 15.87
N ARG A 98 9.53 -14.78 14.67
CA ARG A 98 10.36 -15.26 13.54
C ARG A 98 11.85 -15.13 13.81
N GLN A 99 12.27 -14.06 14.49
CA GLN A 99 13.68 -13.85 14.84
C GLN A 99 14.20 -14.87 15.86
N PHE A 100 13.33 -15.38 16.74
CA PHE A 100 13.67 -16.38 17.76
C PHE A 100 13.41 -17.83 17.33
N LYS A 101 12.88 -18.09 16.13
CA LYS A 101 12.70 -19.47 15.65
C LYS A 101 14.08 -20.06 15.34
N PRO A 102 14.56 -21.09 16.05
CA PRO A 102 15.84 -21.71 15.74
C PRO A 102 15.77 -22.31 14.33
N LYS A 103 16.71 -21.92 13.46
CA LYS A 103 16.92 -22.58 12.18
C LYS A 103 17.53 -23.94 12.45
N ASN A 104 16.72 -25.00 12.29
CA ASN A 104 17.19 -26.36 12.11
C ASN A 104 17.40 -26.68 10.63
#